data_AF-Q5H6M6-F1
#
_entry.id   AF-Q5H6M6-F1
#
_cell.length_a   1.000
_cell.length_b   1.000
_cell.length_c   1.000
_cell.angle_alpha   90.00
_cell.angle_beta   90.00
_cell.angle_gamma   90.00
#
_symmetry.space_group_name_H-M   'P 1'
#
loop_
_entity.id
_entity.type
_entity.pdbx_description
1 polymer ?
#
loop_
_entity_poly.entity_id
_entity_poly.type
_entity_poly.pdbx_seq_one_letter_code
_entity_poly.pdbx_strand_id
1 'polypeptide(L)'
;MENARHKLVVAAKRAGIALKQTFAKETKTLRRKAGGYAHARQFKRLRKVLKRQRTLLGIVLREVQRKIGQASQATPPALENLHTLMQRAERIHAQQPNGKNKLYALHAPEVECIGKGKARKPYEFGVKVSVAITHKQGLMVGARSFTGTLYDDHTLHEQLEQARILSEDTAGAPKQSPLKNPQTASIARPHLRFWRAGTASFRYSTYWFLAVFAHAYTPSCCRAIACR
;
A
#
# COMPACT_ATOMS: atom_id res chain seq x y z
N MET A 1 0.94 9.54 9.27
CA MET A 1 1.88 10.17 10.22
C MET A 1 1.87 9.51 11.60
N GLU A 2 0.72 9.32 12.26
CA GLU A 2 0.69 8.63 13.58
C GLU A 2 1.32 7.24 13.55
N ASN A 3 0.91 6.41 12.59
CA ASN A 3 1.42 5.04 12.47
C ASN A 3 2.94 5.03 12.25
N ALA A 4 3.46 5.98 11.46
CA ALA A 4 4.89 6.15 11.24
C ALA A 4 5.62 6.51 12.55
N ARG A 5 5.13 7.50 13.30
CA ARG A 5 5.68 7.85 14.62
C ARG A 5 5.68 6.65 15.56
N HIS A 6 4.55 5.94 15.67
CA HIS A 6 4.44 4.80 16.57
C HIS A 6 5.42 3.68 16.21
N LYS A 7 5.49 3.28 14.94
CA LYS A 7 6.40 2.22 14.48
C LYS A 7 7.86 2.61 14.67
N LEU A 8 8.20 3.87 14.39
CA LEU A 8 9.55 4.39 14.58
C LEU A 8 9.95 4.44 16.06
N VAL A 9 9.05 4.84 16.97
CA VAL A 9 9.30 4.78 18.43
C VAL A 9 9.51 3.35 18.90
N VAL A 10 8.71 2.40 18.40
CA VAL A 10 8.85 0.97 18.74
C VAL A 10 10.18 0.42 18.25
N ALA A 11 10.58 0.74 17.02
CA ALA A 11 11.86 0.32 16.46
C ALA A 11 13.04 0.96 17.21
N ALA A 12 12.97 2.25 17.53
CA ALA A 12 13.98 2.94 18.32
C ALA A 12 14.17 2.28 19.69
N LYS A 13 13.07 1.94 20.38
CA LYS A 13 13.14 1.23 21.66
C LYS A 13 13.81 -0.14 21.52
N ARG A 14 13.54 -0.88 20.44
CA ARG A 14 14.19 -2.18 20.16
C ARG A 14 15.67 -2.05 19.85
N ALA A 15 16.08 -0.92 19.27
CA ALA A 15 17.48 -0.59 19.02
C ALA A 15 18.20 0.02 20.24
N GLY A 16 17.58 0.01 21.42
CA GLY A 16 18.17 0.58 22.64
C GLY A 16 18.17 2.11 22.71
N ILE A 17 17.49 2.80 21.79
CA ILE A 17 17.44 4.26 21.75
C ILE A 17 16.36 4.77 22.70
N ALA A 18 16.77 5.43 23.78
CA ALA A 18 15.86 6.12 24.70
C ALA A 18 15.44 7.48 24.13
N LEU A 19 14.15 7.68 23.90
CA LEU A 19 13.58 8.94 23.41
C LEU A 19 13.11 9.83 24.56
N LYS A 20 13.41 11.13 24.49
CA LYS A 20 12.98 12.15 25.48
C LYS A 20 11.46 12.26 25.51
N GLN A 21 10.83 12.28 24.34
CA GLN A 21 9.38 12.36 24.21
C GLN A 21 8.87 11.49 23.06
N THR A 22 7.84 10.71 23.34
CA THR A 22 7.20 9.85 22.31
C THR A 22 5.93 10.47 21.71
N PHE A 23 5.33 11.46 22.36
CA PHE A 23 4.07 12.11 21.96
C PHE A 23 2.88 11.16 21.74
N ALA A 24 2.85 10.01 22.42
CA ALA A 24 1.83 8.98 22.22
C ALA A 24 0.41 9.49 22.49
N LYS A 25 0.19 10.17 23.64
CA LYS A 25 -1.11 10.73 24.02
C LYS A 25 -1.57 11.83 23.06
N GLU A 26 -0.70 12.80 22.78
CA GLU A 26 -1.01 13.92 21.89
C GLU A 26 -1.41 13.42 20.49
N THR A 27 -0.64 12.48 19.92
CA THR A 27 -0.91 11.97 18.58
C THR A 27 -2.27 11.25 18.50
N LYS A 28 -2.63 10.46 19.52
CA LYS A 28 -3.94 9.78 19.61
C LYS A 28 -5.09 10.78 19.58
N THR A 29 -4.96 11.90 20.31
CA THR A 29 -5.97 12.97 20.28
C THR A 29 -6.04 13.67 18.91
N LEU A 30 -4.90 13.93 18.29
CA LEU A 30 -4.81 14.55 16.96
C LEU A 30 -5.46 13.67 15.90
N ARG A 31 -5.27 12.34 15.92
CA ARG A 31 -5.95 11.43 14.99
C ARG A 31 -7.45 11.41 15.16
N ARG A 32 -7.95 11.41 16.40
CA ARG A 32 -9.40 11.52 16.66
C ARG A 32 -9.96 12.82 16.07
N LYS A 33 -9.30 13.94 16.34
CA LYS A 33 -9.67 15.26 15.80
C LYS A 33 -9.62 15.28 14.26
N ALA A 34 -8.58 14.69 13.66
CA ALA A 34 -8.43 14.63 12.22
C ALA A 34 -9.61 13.90 11.56
N GLY A 35 -10.01 12.75 12.10
CA GLY A 35 -11.18 12.00 11.62
C GLY A 35 -12.48 12.80 11.74
N GLY A 36 -12.71 13.44 12.90
CA GLY A 36 -13.90 14.27 13.13
C GLY A 36 -13.97 15.48 12.19
N TYR A 37 -12.87 16.21 12.02
CA TYR A 37 -12.82 17.36 11.10
C TYR A 37 -12.95 16.94 9.63
N ALA A 38 -12.41 15.78 9.24
CA ALA A 38 -12.60 15.23 7.90
C ALA A 38 -14.06 14.85 7.65
N HIS A 39 -14.72 14.25 8.65
CA HIS A 39 -16.13 13.91 8.58
C HIS A 39 -17.01 15.14 8.41
N ALA A 40 -16.80 16.16 9.24
CA ALA A 40 -17.53 17.42 9.24
C ALA A 40 -17.10 18.41 8.14
N ARG A 41 -16.21 18.02 7.21
CA ARG A 41 -15.68 18.88 6.13
C ARG A 41 -14.99 20.17 6.62
N GLN A 42 -14.48 20.20 7.86
CA GLN A 42 -13.81 21.35 8.47
C GLN A 42 -12.32 21.43 8.08
N PHE A 43 -12.05 21.66 6.79
CA PHE A 43 -10.70 21.56 6.22
C PHE A 43 -9.67 22.54 6.78
N LYS A 44 -10.08 23.74 7.21
CA LYS A 44 -9.19 24.70 7.88
C LYS A 44 -8.65 24.13 9.21
N ARG A 45 -9.49 23.50 10.02
CA ARG A 45 -9.11 22.88 11.30
C ARG A 45 -8.29 21.61 11.07
N LEU A 46 -8.69 20.80 10.10
CA LEU A 46 -7.96 19.58 9.72
C LEU A 46 -6.52 19.89 9.29
N ARG A 47 -6.30 20.93 8.46
CA ARG A 47 -4.94 21.34 8.07
C ARG A 47 -4.05 21.68 9.26
N LYS A 48 -4.58 22.34 10.30
CA LYS A 48 -3.84 22.63 11.53
C LYS A 48 -3.43 21.34 12.28
N VAL A 49 -4.34 20.37 12.37
CA VAL A 49 -4.06 19.06 12.99
C VAL A 49 -2.99 18.30 12.22
N LEU A 50 -3.09 18.24 10.89
CA LEU A 50 -2.10 17.57 10.04
C LEU A 50 -0.72 18.25 10.13
N LYS A 51 -0.68 19.59 10.17
CA LYS A 51 0.56 20.35 10.40
C LYS A 51 1.22 19.95 11.72
N ARG A 52 0.44 19.88 12.81
CA ARG A 52 0.96 19.43 14.12
C ARG A 52 1.46 17.99 14.08
N GLN A 53 0.72 17.07 13.45
CA GLN A 53 1.19 15.68 13.28
C GLN A 53 2.52 15.59 12.51
N ARG A 54 2.70 16.43 11.48
CA ARG A 54 3.95 16.52 10.72
C ARG A 54 5.10 17.00 11.58
N THR A 55 4.89 18.06 12.38
CA THR A 55 5.88 18.57 13.33
C THR A 55 6.30 17.51 14.34
N LEU A 56 5.34 16.78 14.94
CA LEU A 56 5.65 15.73 15.91
C LEU A 56 6.46 14.58 15.29
N LEU A 57 6.11 14.16 14.07
CA LEU A 57 6.91 13.16 13.34
C LEU A 57 8.33 13.66 13.08
N GLY A 58 8.50 14.92 12.67
CA GLY A 58 9.81 15.54 12.43
C GLY A 58 10.66 15.74 13.69
N ILE A 59 10.04 15.93 14.87
CA ILE A 59 10.78 15.96 16.15
C ILE A 59 11.36 14.57 16.44
N VAL A 60 10.51 13.53 16.38
CA VAL A 60 10.95 12.16 16.69
C VAL A 60 11.98 11.66 15.69
N LEU A 61 11.82 11.97 14.40
CA LEU A 61 12.79 11.64 13.35
C LEU A 61 14.18 12.21 13.65
N ARG A 62 14.25 13.52 13.93
CA ARG A 62 15.52 14.18 14.24
C ARG A 62 16.16 13.65 15.52
N GLU A 63 15.35 13.29 16.51
CA GLU A 63 15.87 12.69 17.74
C GLU A 63 16.48 11.30 17.50
N VAL A 64 15.78 10.42 16.76
CA VAL A 64 16.32 9.10 16.40
C VAL A 64 17.58 9.23 15.56
N GLN A 65 17.58 10.12 14.56
CA GLN A 65 18.75 10.33 13.70
C GLN A 65 19.99 10.77 14.48
N ARG A 66 19.83 11.63 15.50
CA ARG A 66 20.95 12.05 16.37
C ARG A 66 21.46 10.93 17.27
N LYS A 67 20.57 10.03 17.71
CA LYS A 67 20.90 8.96 18.66
C LYS A 67 21.26 7.64 17.99
N ILE A 68 21.27 7.57 16.66
CA ILE A 68 21.49 6.31 15.93
C ILE A 68 22.87 5.71 16.23
N GLY A 69 23.90 6.55 16.42
CA GLY A 69 25.24 6.09 16.82
C GLY A 69 25.33 5.53 18.25
N GLN A 70 24.31 5.77 19.09
CA GLN A 70 24.22 5.23 20.45
C GLN A 70 23.56 3.84 20.49
N ALA A 71 23.13 3.31 19.34
CA ALA A 71 22.48 2.00 19.22
C ALA A 71 23.48 0.83 19.24
N SER A 72 24.47 0.87 20.13
CA SER A 72 25.59 -0.08 20.19
C SER A 72 25.17 -1.50 20.58
N GLN A 73 24.00 -1.68 21.20
CA GLN A 73 23.45 -2.96 21.64
C GLN A 73 22.39 -3.53 20.68
N ALA A 74 22.14 -2.87 19.55
CA ALA A 74 21.09 -3.28 18.64
C ALA A 74 21.53 -4.46 17.77
N THR A 75 20.70 -5.50 17.69
CA THR A 75 20.91 -6.60 16.75
C THR A 75 20.88 -6.07 15.30
N PRO A 76 21.70 -6.62 14.37
CA PRO A 76 21.68 -6.23 12.95
C PRO A 76 20.29 -6.10 12.31
N PRO A 77 19.35 -7.06 12.46
CA PRO A 77 18.01 -6.93 11.87
C PRO A 77 17.16 -5.81 12.49
N ALA A 78 17.40 -5.47 13.76
CA ALA A 78 16.70 -4.37 14.41
C ALA A 78 17.16 -3.01 13.87
N LEU A 79 18.46 -2.87 13.58
CA LEU A 79 19.03 -1.68 12.96
C LEU A 79 18.52 -1.52 11.53
N GLU A 80 18.54 -2.57 10.71
CA GLU A 80 18.02 -2.53 9.33
C GLU A 80 16.55 -2.12 9.28
N ASN A 81 15.73 -2.69 10.17
CA ASN A 81 14.32 -2.31 10.28
C ASN A 81 14.16 -0.84 10.72
N LEU A 82 14.99 -0.37 11.65
CA LEU A 82 15.00 1.03 12.07
C LEU A 82 15.36 1.97 10.91
N HIS A 83 16.41 1.66 10.15
CA HIS A 83 16.80 2.42 8.95
C HIS A 83 15.68 2.43 7.91
N THR A 84 15.07 1.28 7.63
CA THR A 84 13.94 1.15 6.70
C THR A 84 12.76 2.02 7.14
N LEU A 85 12.41 1.99 8.43
CA LEU A 85 11.32 2.81 8.97
C LEU A 85 11.65 4.30 8.99
N MET A 86 12.91 4.68 9.23
CA MET A 86 13.38 6.05 9.12
C MET A 86 13.22 6.57 7.69
N GLN A 87 13.74 5.86 6.69
CA GLN A 87 13.58 6.24 5.28
C GLN A 87 12.11 6.39 4.88
N ARG A 88 11.25 5.45 5.30
CA ARG A 88 9.80 5.54 5.03
C ARG A 88 9.15 6.72 5.76
N ALA A 89 9.55 6.99 6.99
CA ALA A 89 9.04 8.11 7.78
C ALA A 89 9.51 9.48 7.24
N GLU A 90 10.74 9.58 6.76
CA GLU A 90 11.29 10.74 6.05
C GLU A 90 10.51 11.01 4.77
N ARG A 91 10.25 9.97 3.96
CA ARG A 91 9.41 10.07 2.76
C ARG A 91 8.01 10.60 3.11
N ILE A 92 7.36 10.08 4.17
CA ILE A 92 6.06 10.60 4.63
C ILE A 92 6.17 12.05 5.12
N HIS A 93 7.25 12.41 5.80
CA HIS A 93 7.47 13.76 6.30
C HIS A 93 7.77 14.76 5.17
N ALA A 94 8.38 14.34 4.06
CA ALA A 94 8.70 15.18 2.91
C ALA A 94 7.54 15.31 1.92
N GLN A 95 6.61 14.36 1.89
CA GLN A 95 5.48 14.34 0.95
C GLN A 95 4.68 15.65 0.92
N GLN A 96 4.38 16.10 -0.29
CA GLN A 96 3.55 17.27 -0.54
C GLN A 96 2.17 16.87 -1.06
N PRO A 97 1.13 17.72 -0.87
CA PRO A 97 -0.22 17.45 -1.36
C PRO A 97 -0.27 17.14 -2.86
N ASN A 98 0.50 17.84 -3.69
CA ASN A 98 0.52 17.64 -5.14
C ASN A 98 1.69 16.77 -5.62
N GLY A 99 2.40 16.09 -4.70
CA GLY A 99 3.54 15.25 -5.05
C GLY A 99 3.13 13.95 -5.75
N LYS A 100 3.98 13.47 -6.66
CA LYS A 100 3.89 12.12 -7.23
C LYS A 100 4.50 11.09 -6.26
N ASN A 101 4.28 9.80 -6.49
CA ASN A 101 4.87 8.69 -5.73
C ASN A 101 4.66 8.79 -4.20
N LYS A 102 3.40 8.93 -3.78
CA LYS A 102 3.02 8.98 -2.36
C LYS A 102 3.03 7.59 -1.74
N LEU A 103 3.50 7.53 -0.49
CA LEU A 103 3.50 6.34 0.35
C LEU A 103 2.17 6.26 1.11
N TYR A 104 1.28 5.35 0.70
CA TYR A 104 -0.04 5.19 1.32
C TYR A 104 -0.04 4.20 2.49
N ALA A 105 0.79 3.17 2.43
CA ALA A 105 0.96 2.17 3.48
C ALA A 105 2.41 2.13 3.97
N LEU A 106 2.61 2.14 5.29
CA LEU A 106 3.96 2.11 5.87
C LEU A 106 4.61 0.73 5.73
N HIS A 107 3.82 -0.35 5.73
CA HIS A 107 4.33 -1.72 5.65
C HIS A 107 4.58 -2.16 4.20
N ALA A 108 3.77 -1.68 3.25
CA ALA A 108 3.80 -2.04 1.83
C ALA A 108 4.05 -0.79 0.96
N PRO A 109 5.32 -0.44 0.68
CA PRO A 109 5.68 0.76 -0.07
C PRO A 109 5.26 0.77 -1.54
N GLU A 110 5.01 -0.41 -2.10
CA GLU A 110 4.49 -0.65 -3.44
C GLU A 110 3.01 -0.31 -3.60
N VAL A 111 2.25 -0.19 -2.50
CA VAL A 111 0.81 0.09 -2.55
C VAL A 111 0.55 1.49 -3.09
N GLU A 112 -0.32 1.54 -4.10
CA GLU A 112 -0.71 2.77 -4.76
C GLU A 112 -2.18 3.10 -4.53
N CYS A 113 -2.55 4.33 -4.85
CA CYS A 113 -3.93 4.78 -4.85
C CYS A 113 -4.47 4.80 -6.27
N ILE A 114 -5.46 3.95 -6.54
CA ILE A 114 -6.05 3.77 -7.87
C ILE A 114 -7.45 4.37 -7.88
N GLY A 115 -7.72 5.27 -8.82
CA GLY A 115 -9.05 5.82 -9.07
C GLY A 115 -9.96 4.79 -9.73
N LYS A 116 -11.12 4.51 -9.13
CA LYS A 116 -12.08 3.51 -9.61
C LYS A 116 -13.26 4.08 -10.39
N GLY A 117 -13.39 5.41 -10.48
CA GLY A 117 -14.54 6.07 -11.12
C GLY A 117 -15.89 5.81 -10.42
N LYS A 118 -15.90 5.19 -9.23
CA LYS A 118 -17.13 4.88 -8.48
C LYS A 118 -17.50 6.03 -7.56
N ALA A 119 -18.74 6.52 -7.65
CA ALA A 119 -19.21 7.66 -6.85
C ALA A 119 -19.03 7.49 -5.32
N ARG A 120 -19.34 6.31 -4.78
CA ARG A 120 -19.26 6.07 -3.31
C ARG A 120 -17.87 5.64 -2.81
N LYS A 121 -17.06 5.01 -3.67
CA LYS A 121 -15.70 4.54 -3.35
C LYS A 121 -14.76 4.92 -4.50
N PRO A 122 -14.42 6.21 -4.61
CA PRO A 122 -13.69 6.73 -5.77
C PRO A 122 -12.25 6.21 -5.86
N TYR A 123 -11.68 5.76 -4.75
CA TYR A 123 -10.31 5.28 -4.66
C TYR A 123 -10.24 3.90 -4.03
N GLU A 124 -9.27 3.11 -4.47
CA GLU A 124 -8.83 1.89 -3.79
C GLU A 124 -7.31 1.90 -3.61
N PHE A 125 -6.82 1.19 -2.59
CA PHE A 125 -5.40 1.08 -2.29
C PHE A 125 -4.94 -0.34 -2.55
N GLY A 126 -3.93 -0.48 -3.39
CA GLY A 126 -3.34 -1.77 -3.70
C GLY A 126 -2.31 -1.69 -4.80
N VAL A 127 -1.82 -2.86 -5.19
CA VAL A 127 -0.97 -3.06 -6.35
C VAL A 127 -1.82 -3.73 -7.42
N LYS A 128 -1.62 -3.39 -8.69
CA LYS A 128 -2.27 -4.12 -9.77
C LYS A 128 -1.60 -5.47 -9.91
N VAL A 129 -2.39 -6.53 -9.99
CA VAL A 129 -1.89 -7.89 -10.24
C VAL A 129 -2.55 -8.41 -11.49
N SER A 130 -1.77 -8.98 -12.40
CA SER A 130 -2.26 -9.78 -13.51
C SER A 130 -2.12 -11.25 -13.14
N VAL A 131 -3.14 -12.02 -13.48
CA VAL A 131 -3.22 -13.45 -13.19
C VAL A 131 -3.55 -14.18 -14.48
N ALA A 132 -2.70 -15.14 -14.85
CA ALA A 132 -2.92 -16.05 -15.96
C ALA A 132 -3.52 -17.36 -15.45
N ILE A 133 -4.64 -17.76 -16.04
CA ILE A 133 -5.40 -18.95 -15.64
C ILE A 133 -5.63 -19.83 -16.89
N THR A 134 -5.46 -21.14 -16.73
CA THR A 134 -5.78 -22.11 -17.78
C THR A 134 -7.28 -22.11 -18.10
N HIS A 135 -7.59 -22.16 -19.39
CA HIS A 135 -8.97 -22.05 -19.88
C HIS A 135 -9.93 -23.14 -19.38
N LYS A 136 -9.45 -24.39 -19.29
CA LYS A 136 -10.31 -25.56 -19.04
C LYS A 136 -10.43 -25.92 -17.57
N GLN A 137 -9.33 -25.84 -16.82
CA GLN A 137 -9.25 -26.35 -15.46
C GLN A 137 -9.24 -25.23 -14.41
N GLY A 138 -9.13 -23.97 -14.82
CA GLY A 138 -9.08 -22.85 -13.88
C GLY A 138 -7.77 -22.82 -13.05
N LEU A 139 -6.74 -23.57 -13.46
CA LEU A 139 -5.45 -23.60 -12.79
C LEU A 139 -4.70 -22.28 -13.02
N MET A 140 -4.19 -21.67 -11.96
CA MET A 140 -3.33 -20.50 -12.06
C MET A 140 -1.96 -20.92 -12.61
N VAL A 141 -1.60 -20.35 -13.75
CA VAL A 141 -0.30 -20.59 -14.43
C VAL A 141 0.74 -19.59 -13.94
N GLY A 142 0.33 -18.36 -13.70
CA GLY A 142 1.23 -17.31 -13.25
C GLY A 142 0.49 -16.12 -12.70
N ALA A 143 1.15 -15.39 -11.80
CA ALA A 143 0.67 -14.13 -11.27
C ALA A 143 1.84 -13.14 -11.21
N ARG A 144 1.61 -11.91 -11.68
CA ARG A 144 2.62 -10.83 -11.69
C ARG A 144 2.02 -9.56 -11.10
N SER A 145 2.74 -8.97 -10.15
CA SER A 145 2.40 -7.68 -9.56
C SER A 145 3.07 -6.55 -10.35
N PHE A 146 2.32 -5.49 -10.62
CA PHE A 146 2.76 -4.30 -11.33
C PHE A 146 2.81 -3.13 -10.36
N THR A 147 4.03 -2.67 -10.07
CA THR A 147 4.27 -1.43 -9.34
C THR A 147 4.21 -0.26 -10.30
N GLY A 148 3.63 0.87 -9.91
CA GLY A 148 3.36 2.00 -10.81
C GLY A 148 1.89 2.08 -11.21
N THR A 149 1.41 3.31 -11.44
CA THR A 149 0.07 3.56 -11.96
C THR A 149 0.03 3.25 -13.45
N LEU A 150 0.21 1.97 -13.81
CA LEU A 150 0.16 1.46 -15.17
C LEU A 150 -1.29 1.35 -15.65
N TYR A 151 -1.53 1.68 -16.92
CA TYR A 151 -2.81 1.43 -17.55
C TYR A 151 -3.01 -0.07 -17.77
N ASP A 152 -4.24 -0.57 -17.65
CA ASP A 152 -4.52 -2.01 -17.65
C ASP A 152 -4.02 -2.69 -18.95
N ASP A 153 -4.04 -1.97 -20.07
CA ASP A 153 -3.58 -2.50 -21.35
C ASP A 153 -2.08 -2.80 -21.42
N HIS A 154 -1.26 -2.16 -20.59
CA HIS A 154 0.19 -2.33 -20.59
C HIS A 154 0.65 -3.55 -19.78
N THR A 155 -0.26 -4.16 -18.99
CA THR A 155 0.05 -5.34 -18.17
C THR A 155 0.04 -6.67 -18.93
N LEU A 156 -0.54 -6.68 -20.14
CA LEU A 156 -0.75 -7.92 -20.90
C LEU A 156 0.55 -8.53 -21.43
N HIS A 157 1.46 -7.70 -21.94
CA HIS A 157 2.71 -8.17 -22.54
C HIS A 157 3.58 -8.89 -21.51
N GLU A 158 3.82 -8.24 -20.37
CA GLU A 158 4.57 -8.78 -19.24
C GLU A 158 3.94 -10.05 -18.65
N GLN A 159 2.61 -10.18 -18.69
CA GLN A 159 1.93 -11.41 -18.23
C GLN A 159 2.11 -12.57 -19.21
N LEU A 160 2.10 -12.30 -20.52
CA LEU A 160 2.29 -13.33 -21.54
C LEU A 160 3.73 -13.83 -21.57
N GLU A 161 4.69 -12.93 -21.38
CA GLU A 161 6.08 -13.28 -21.15
C GLU A 161 6.20 -14.23 -19.96
N GLN A 162 5.65 -13.87 -18.80
CA GLN A 162 5.66 -14.74 -17.62
C GLN A 162 4.99 -16.09 -17.87
N ALA A 163 3.81 -16.09 -18.50
CA ALA A 163 3.08 -17.32 -18.78
C ALA A 163 3.84 -18.22 -19.76
N ARG A 164 4.58 -17.63 -20.72
CA ARG A 164 5.43 -18.37 -21.65
C ARG A 164 6.57 -19.05 -20.90
N ILE A 165 7.31 -18.30 -20.06
CA ILE A 165 8.42 -18.82 -19.24
C ILE A 165 7.95 -19.96 -18.33
N LEU A 166 6.78 -19.80 -17.70
CA LEU A 166 6.24 -20.83 -16.80
C LEU A 166 5.64 -22.05 -17.53
N SER A 167 5.47 -21.99 -18.85
CA SER A 167 4.86 -23.05 -19.66
C SER A 167 5.80 -23.63 -20.71
N GLU A 168 7.12 -23.35 -20.64
CA GLU A 168 8.11 -23.77 -21.66
C GLU A 168 8.15 -25.30 -21.87
N ASP A 169 7.89 -26.07 -20.82
CA ASP A 169 7.86 -27.55 -20.87
C ASP A 169 6.53 -28.11 -21.42
N THR A 170 5.55 -27.27 -21.72
CA THR A 170 4.21 -27.69 -22.17
C THR A 170 4.02 -27.35 -23.65
N ALA A 171 3.57 -28.31 -24.45
CA ALA A 171 3.32 -28.11 -25.88
C ALA A 171 2.19 -27.09 -26.13
N GLY A 172 2.53 -25.81 -26.34
CA GLY A 172 1.63 -24.77 -26.82
C GLY A 172 1.96 -23.36 -26.35
N ALA A 173 2.36 -22.48 -27.28
CA ALA A 173 2.60 -21.07 -26.97
C ALA A 173 1.31 -20.33 -26.54
N PRO A 174 1.36 -19.44 -25.54
CA PRO A 174 0.19 -18.71 -25.07
C PRO A 174 -0.34 -17.75 -26.17
N LYS A 175 -1.64 -17.85 -26.50
CA LYS A 175 -2.30 -17.02 -27.54
C LYS A 175 -3.30 -16.04 -26.92
N GLN A 176 -3.31 -14.80 -27.41
CA GLN A 176 -4.27 -13.76 -27.02
C GLN A 176 -5.64 -13.97 -27.71
N SER A 177 -6.75 -13.66 -27.01
CA SER A 177 -8.09 -13.61 -27.63
C SER A 177 -8.90 -12.39 -27.15
N PRO A 178 -9.63 -11.69 -28.05
CA PRO A 178 -10.43 -10.52 -27.69
C PRO A 178 -11.74 -10.86 -26.95
N LEU A 179 -12.19 -9.95 -26.08
CA LEU A 179 -13.42 -10.04 -25.26
C LEU A 179 -14.70 -9.72 -26.06
N LYS A 180 -15.84 -10.27 -25.64
CA LYS A 180 -17.22 -10.14 -26.21
C LYS A 180 -18.29 -9.61 -25.19
N ASN A 181 -18.03 -8.54 -24.41
CA ASN A 181 -19.05 -7.60 -23.89
C ASN A 181 -18.41 -6.48 -23.04
N PRO A 182 -18.92 -5.24 -23.11
CA PRO A 182 -18.27 -4.06 -22.52
C PRO A 182 -18.56 -3.78 -21.03
N GLN A 183 -19.45 -4.53 -20.35
CA GLN A 183 -19.78 -4.26 -18.93
C GLN A 183 -19.59 -5.44 -17.96
N THR A 184 -19.32 -6.64 -18.45
CA THR A 184 -18.78 -7.76 -17.68
C THR A 184 -18.03 -8.59 -18.70
N ALA A 185 -16.72 -8.72 -18.52
CA ALA A 185 -15.82 -9.37 -19.48
C ALA A 185 -16.31 -10.81 -19.75
N SER A 186 -16.85 -11.01 -20.94
CA SER A 186 -17.70 -12.12 -21.40
C SER A 186 -17.01 -13.46 -21.68
N ILE A 187 -17.77 -14.54 -21.54
CA ILE A 187 -17.41 -15.94 -21.87
C ILE A 187 -18.01 -16.33 -23.23
N ALA A 188 -17.24 -16.98 -24.13
CA ALA A 188 -17.71 -18.10 -24.99
C ALA A 188 -16.57 -18.85 -25.73
N ARG A 189 -16.64 -20.20 -25.64
CA ARG A 189 -15.73 -21.28 -26.13
C ARG A 189 -15.75 -21.44 -27.68
N PRO A 190 -14.90 -22.24 -28.37
CA PRO A 190 -13.92 -23.25 -27.93
C PRO A 190 -12.47 -23.10 -28.50
N HIS A 191 -11.62 -24.02 -28.02
CA HIS A 191 -10.20 -24.35 -28.30
C HIS A 191 -9.13 -23.29 -27.95
N LEU A 192 -8.53 -23.51 -26.76
CA LEU A 192 -7.50 -22.72 -26.06
C LEU A 192 -7.66 -21.18 -26.17
N ARG A 193 -8.38 -20.60 -25.21
CA ARG A 193 -8.47 -19.13 -25.05
C ARG A 193 -7.93 -18.70 -23.69
N PHE A 194 -6.91 -17.85 -23.68
CA PHE A 194 -6.49 -17.11 -22.48
C PHE A 194 -7.57 -16.12 -22.09
N TRP A 195 -7.96 -16.14 -20.82
CA TRP A 195 -8.80 -15.11 -20.23
C TRP A 195 -7.93 -13.90 -19.85
N ARG A 196 -8.29 -12.71 -20.36
CA ARG A 196 -7.64 -11.48 -19.91
C ARG A 196 -7.98 -11.25 -18.44
N ALA A 197 -6.93 -10.85 -17.73
CA ALA A 197 -6.88 -10.48 -16.33
C ALA A 197 -8.15 -9.80 -15.81
N GLY A 198 -8.76 -10.39 -14.78
CA GLY A 198 -9.30 -9.53 -13.75
C GLY A 198 -8.11 -8.80 -13.15
N THR A 199 -8.08 -7.47 -13.22
CA THR A 199 -7.25 -6.69 -12.32
C THR A 199 -7.77 -6.94 -10.91
N ALA A 200 -7.22 -7.97 -10.27
CA ALA A 200 -7.39 -8.17 -8.86
C ALA A 200 -6.62 -7.02 -8.20
N SER A 201 -7.35 -5.96 -7.86
CA SER A 201 -6.92 -5.10 -6.76
C SER A 201 -7.02 -6.01 -5.55
N PHE A 202 -5.87 -6.55 -5.11
CA PHE A 202 -5.82 -7.21 -3.82
C PHE A 202 -6.15 -6.12 -2.81
N ARG A 203 -7.42 -6.06 -2.42
CA ARG A 203 -7.83 -5.21 -1.33
C ARG A 203 -7.07 -5.77 -0.14
N TYR A 204 -6.20 -4.98 0.46
CA TYR A 204 -5.95 -5.11 1.89
C TYR A 204 -7.23 -4.66 2.62
N SER A 205 -8.31 -5.41 2.43
CA SER A 205 -9.56 -5.34 3.15
C SER A 205 -9.69 -6.71 3.78
N THR A 206 -9.32 -6.78 5.05
CA THR A 206 -9.72 -7.81 6.00
C THR A 206 -11.04 -8.45 5.59
N TYR A 207 -11.03 -9.73 5.24
CA TYR A 207 -11.95 -10.79 5.66
C TYR A 207 -11.77 -12.03 4.77
N TRP A 208 -11.44 -13.14 5.43
CA TRP A 208 -11.41 -14.54 4.98
C TRP A 208 -10.23 -15.02 4.12
N PHE A 209 -9.10 -15.30 4.77
CA PHE A 209 -8.57 -16.67 4.88
C PHE A 209 -7.84 -16.80 6.23
N LEU A 210 -8.35 -17.72 7.07
CA LEU A 210 -7.90 -18.32 8.35
C LEU A 210 -6.98 -17.57 9.34
N ALA A 211 -7.39 -17.69 10.60
CA ALA A 211 -6.96 -17.02 11.84
C ALA A 211 -5.46 -16.99 12.16
N VAL A 212 -5.00 -15.87 12.75
CA VAL A 212 -4.32 -15.73 14.06
C VAL A 212 -3.85 -14.25 14.22
N PHE A 213 -4.37 -13.60 15.27
CA PHE A 213 -3.91 -12.35 15.92
C PHE A 213 -4.13 -10.93 15.29
N ALA A 214 -4.84 -10.12 16.09
CA ALA A 214 -4.62 -8.70 16.38
C ALA A 214 -5.17 -7.60 15.42
N HIS A 215 -6.44 -7.26 15.65
CA HIS A 215 -6.92 -5.91 16.03
C HIS A 215 -6.16 -4.68 15.48
N ALA A 216 -6.68 -4.04 14.41
CA ALA A 216 -6.72 -2.58 14.25
C ALA A 216 -7.41 -2.18 12.92
N TYR A 217 -8.74 -2.16 12.91
CA TYR A 217 -9.53 -1.54 11.84
C TYR A 217 -9.31 -0.02 11.89
N THR A 218 -8.84 0.60 10.80
CA THR A 218 -8.75 2.07 10.72
C THR A 218 -9.48 2.59 9.46
N PRO A 219 -10.74 3.06 9.58
CA PRO A 219 -11.58 3.50 8.46
C PRO A 219 -11.19 4.89 7.91
N SER A 220 -9.92 5.30 8.05
CA SER A 220 -9.46 6.67 7.80
C SER A 220 -8.98 6.96 6.37
N CYS A 221 -8.84 5.95 5.50
CA CYS A 221 -8.35 6.18 4.13
C CYS A 221 -9.41 6.70 3.15
N CYS A 222 -10.71 6.47 3.37
CA CYS A 222 -11.75 6.86 2.40
C CYS A 222 -12.02 8.37 2.29
N ARG A 223 -11.44 9.20 3.16
CA ARG A 223 -11.56 10.68 3.10
C ARG A 223 -10.21 11.38 3.33
N ALA A 224 -9.10 10.68 3.13
CA ALA A 224 -7.79 11.29 3.29
C ALA A 224 -7.59 12.36 2.21
N ILE A 225 -7.40 13.60 2.68
CA ILE A 225 -6.88 14.73 1.90
C ILE A 225 -5.54 14.40 1.23
N ALA A 226 -4.92 13.26 1.55
CA ALA A 226 -3.76 12.75 0.80
C ALA A 226 -4.03 12.54 -0.70
N CYS A 227 -5.29 12.46 -1.15
CA CYS A 227 -5.67 12.44 -2.58
C CYS A 227 -6.05 13.80 -3.18
N ARG A 228 -5.94 14.91 -2.44
CA ARG A 228 -6.14 16.28 -2.94
C ARG A 228 -4.96 17.20 -2.63
#